data_AF-A0A7K3DTC5-F1
#
_entry.id   AF-A0A7K3DTC5-F1
#
_cell.length_a   1.000
_cell.length_b   1.000
_cell.length_c   1.000
_cell.angle_alpha   90.00
_cell.angle_beta   90.00
_cell.angle_gamma   90.00
#
_symmetry.space_group_name_H-M   'P 1'
#
loop_
_entity.id
_entity.type
_entity.pdbx_description
1 polymer ?
#
loop_
_entity_poly.entity_id
_entity_poly.type
_entity_poly.pdbx_seq_one_letter_code
_entity_poly.pdbx_strand_id
1 'polypeptide(L)'
;MPAATHPAYPVGLRLTNRKTVVIGGGQVAQRRLPALIAAGADITLISPSATPSVEAMADAGEIRWTRRRYEEGDLADAWYVLIATGDRAANAVASAEAERGRTWCVRSDDAEAATAWTPATGRTEGVTLAVLSTEAADRDPRRTAALRDALVEALRDGTVTVQREHTAGVALVGGGPGDPDLITVRGRRLLAEADVVIADRLGPRDLLDELPPHVEVIDAAKIPYGRQMGQEAINQALVDHAKQGKAVVRLKGGDPFVFGRGMEEAQALAAEGIPVTVVPGISSSISVPGAAGIPVTHRGVAHEFTVVSGHVAPDDARSLVDWSAMARLTGTLVILMGVDKIGKIAEALVAHGKDPATPVALVQEGTTAAQRRVDATLATVGATVVAEGVKPPAVIVVGPVVHENPVRNPR
;
A
#
# COMPACT_ATOMS: atom_id res chain seq x y z
N MET A 1 -38.69 12.94 23.27
CA MET A 1 -37.60 13.60 24.01
C MET A 1 -37.30 14.92 23.31
N PRO A 2 -36.82 15.97 24.01
CA PRO A 2 -36.35 17.19 23.35
C PRO A 2 -35.17 16.87 22.43
N ALA A 3 -35.06 17.59 21.30
CA ALA A 3 -33.93 17.44 20.39
C ALA A 3 -32.61 17.69 21.13
N ALA A 4 -31.60 16.88 20.83
CA ALA A 4 -30.29 17.01 21.47
C ALA A 4 -29.65 18.35 21.08
N THR A 5 -29.27 19.15 22.09
CA THR A 5 -28.64 20.47 21.93
C THR A 5 -27.13 20.44 22.19
N HIS A 6 -26.60 19.30 22.63
CA HIS A 6 -25.21 19.12 23.03
C HIS A 6 -24.58 17.97 22.23
N PRO A 7 -23.24 17.98 22.02
CA PRO A 7 -22.55 16.89 21.34
C PRO A 7 -22.67 15.58 22.10
N ALA A 8 -22.60 14.46 21.36
CA ALA A 8 -22.51 13.13 21.94
C ALA A 8 -21.21 12.98 22.74
N TYR A 9 -21.30 12.41 23.95
CA TYR A 9 -20.09 12.03 24.70
C TYR A 9 -19.54 10.69 24.15
N PRO A 10 -18.30 10.65 23.63
CA PRO A 10 -17.75 9.44 23.02
C PRO A 10 -17.31 8.45 24.09
N VAL A 11 -17.97 7.29 24.15
CA VAL A 11 -17.58 6.17 25.02
C VAL A 11 -17.63 4.85 24.27
N GLY A 12 -16.71 3.94 24.61
CA GLY A 12 -16.76 2.56 24.17
C GLY A 12 -17.64 1.72 25.10
N LEU A 13 -18.56 0.94 24.54
CA LEU A 13 -19.40 0.01 25.29
C LEU A 13 -18.77 -1.40 25.28
N ARG A 14 -18.58 -1.99 26.45
CA ARG A 14 -18.21 -3.41 26.59
C ARG A 14 -19.49 -4.25 26.66
N LEU A 15 -19.84 -4.90 25.56
CA LEU A 15 -21.09 -5.67 25.45
C LEU A 15 -20.95 -7.16 25.75
N THR A 16 -19.74 -7.64 26.08
CA THR A 16 -19.48 -9.05 26.36
C THR A 16 -20.48 -9.62 27.38
N ASN A 17 -21.28 -10.60 26.96
CA ASN A 17 -22.34 -11.26 27.73
C ASN A 17 -23.45 -10.33 28.24
N ARG A 18 -23.61 -9.14 27.66
CA ARG A 18 -24.67 -8.20 28.04
C ARG A 18 -25.85 -8.34 27.10
N LYS A 19 -27.06 -8.45 27.68
CA LYS A 19 -28.32 -8.48 26.94
C LYS A 19 -28.43 -7.26 26.03
N THR A 20 -28.47 -7.51 24.74
CA THR A 20 -28.62 -6.52 23.68
C THR A 20 -29.83 -6.88 22.83
N VAL A 21 -30.80 -5.96 22.73
CA VAL A 21 -32.03 -6.20 21.96
C VAL A 21 -31.92 -5.53 20.60
N VAL A 22 -32.26 -6.24 19.53
CA VAL A 22 -32.37 -5.69 18.17
C VAL A 22 -33.81 -5.82 17.71
N ILE A 23 -34.45 -4.72 17.34
CA ILE A 23 -35.85 -4.71 16.89
C ILE A 23 -35.87 -4.53 15.37
N GLY A 24 -36.38 -5.53 14.64
CA GLY A 24 -36.39 -5.56 13.18
C GLY A 24 -35.25 -6.39 12.57
N GLY A 25 -35.60 -7.33 11.66
CA GLY A 25 -34.65 -8.24 11.01
C GLY A 25 -34.25 -7.83 9.58
N GLY A 26 -34.46 -6.57 9.20
CA GLY A 26 -34.22 -6.05 7.85
C GLY A 26 -32.74 -5.79 7.51
N GLN A 27 -32.50 -5.13 6.37
CA GLN A 27 -31.16 -4.78 5.87
C GLN A 27 -30.35 -3.91 6.86
N VAL A 28 -31.02 -3.05 7.64
CA VAL A 28 -30.35 -2.23 8.65
C VAL A 28 -29.76 -3.11 9.75
N ALA A 29 -30.54 -4.04 10.29
CA ALA A 29 -30.07 -4.98 11.31
C ALA A 29 -28.97 -5.90 10.76
N GLN A 30 -29.13 -6.42 9.54
CA GLN A 30 -28.12 -7.22 8.85
C GLN A 30 -26.74 -6.56 8.83
N ARG A 31 -26.68 -5.24 8.62
CA ARG A 31 -25.42 -4.47 8.60
C ARG A 31 -24.83 -4.19 10.00
N ARG A 32 -25.64 -4.26 11.06
CA ARG A 32 -25.24 -3.87 12.42
C ARG A 32 -24.94 -5.05 13.32
N LEU A 33 -25.62 -6.19 13.11
CA LEU A 33 -25.44 -7.41 13.89
C LEU A 33 -23.98 -7.91 13.95
N PRO A 34 -23.21 -7.95 12.85
CA PRO A 34 -21.82 -8.43 12.90
C PRO A 34 -20.93 -7.66 13.89
N ALA A 35 -21.16 -6.35 14.05
CA ALA A 35 -20.40 -5.54 14.99
C ALA A 35 -20.77 -5.82 16.45
N LEU A 36 -22.06 -6.09 16.72
CA LEU A 36 -22.53 -6.48 18.06
C LEU A 36 -22.05 -7.89 18.44
N ILE A 37 -22.08 -8.83 17.49
CA ILE A 37 -21.55 -10.19 17.64
C ILE A 37 -20.05 -10.13 17.95
N ALA A 38 -19.28 -9.37 17.16
CA ALA A 38 -17.85 -9.19 17.39
C ALA A 38 -17.52 -8.50 18.74
N ALA A 39 -18.47 -7.75 19.32
CA ALA A 39 -18.34 -7.16 20.66
C ALA A 39 -18.72 -8.13 21.79
N GLY A 40 -19.16 -9.36 21.46
CA GLY A 40 -19.57 -10.40 22.40
C GLY A 40 -20.94 -10.18 23.03
N ALA A 41 -21.82 -9.41 22.38
CA ALA A 41 -23.16 -9.13 22.91
C ALA A 41 -24.03 -10.40 23.00
N ASP A 42 -24.86 -10.50 24.05
CA ASP A 42 -25.91 -11.52 24.13
C ASP A 42 -27.16 -10.99 23.40
N ILE A 43 -27.26 -11.29 22.11
CA ILE A 43 -28.20 -10.62 21.21
C ILE A 43 -29.54 -11.35 21.16
N THR A 44 -30.62 -10.60 21.38
CA THR A 44 -31.99 -11.03 21.13
C THR A 44 -32.61 -10.17 20.02
N LEU A 45 -32.86 -10.78 18.86
CA LEU A 45 -33.57 -10.18 17.74
C LEU A 45 -35.09 -10.36 17.92
N ILE A 46 -35.85 -9.28 17.85
CA ILE A 46 -37.30 -9.28 17.90
C ILE A 46 -37.82 -8.78 16.56
N SER A 47 -38.34 -9.70 15.75
CA SER A 47 -38.92 -9.34 14.46
C SER A 47 -39.79 -10.45 13.89
N PRO A 48 -40.95 -10.14 13.26
CA PRO A 48 -41.79 -11.15 12.60
C PRO A 48 -41.08 -11.86 11.44
N SER A 49 -40.13 -11.17 10.79
CA SER A 49 -39.41 -11.65 9.62
C SER A 49 -37.99 -11.11 9.61
N ALA A 50 -37.05 -11.86 9.03
CA ALA A 50 -35.67 -11.45 8.88
C ALA A 50 -35.20 -11.67 7.44
N THR A 51 -34.14 -10.96 7.05
CA THR A 51 -33.43 -11.26 5.81
C THR A 51 -32.75 -12.64 5.90
N PRO A 52 -32.49 -13.33 4.77
CA PRO A 52 -31.81 -14.63 4.79
C PRO A 52 -30.47 -14.62 5.53
N SER A 53 -29.70 -13.52 5.43
CA SER A 53 -28.43 -13.40 6.15
C SER A 53 -28.59 -13.29 7.66
N VAL A 54 -29.68 -12.66 8.14
CA VAL A 54 -29.96 -12.55 9.58
C VAL A 54 -30.54 -13.87 10.12
N GLU A 55 -31.35 -14.57 9.32
CA GLU A 55 -31.81 -15.91 9.65
C GLU A 55 -30.63 -16.89 9.78
N ALA A 56 -29.67 -16.85 8.85
CA ALA A 56 -28.46 -17.66 8.94
C ALA A 56 -27.64 -17.41 10.23
N MET A 57 -27.57 -16.17 10.71
CA MET A 57 -26.92 -15.85 12.01
C MET A 57 -27.67 -16.48 13.19
N ALA A 58 -29.01 -16.53 13.13
CA ALA A 58 -29.81 -17.19 14.15
C ALA A 58 -29.64 -18.72 14.12
N ASP A 59 -29.63 -19.31 12.92
CA ASP A 59 -29.42 -20.75 12.72
C ASP A 59 -28.02 -21.20 13.16
N ALA A 60 -27.02 -20.33 12.99
CA ALA A 60 -25.66 -20.55 13.49
C ALA A 60 -25.53 -20.39 15.03
N GLY A 61 -26.59 -19.95 15.72
CA GLY A 61 -26.60 -19.73 17.16
C GLY A 61 -25.90 -18.45 17.60
N GLU A 62 -25.58 -17.53 16.68
CA GLU A 62 -24.92 -16.26 16.99
C GLU A 62 -25.88 -15.24 17.62
N ILE A 63 -27.20 -15.40 17.37
CA ILE A 63 -28.26 -14.56 17.92
C ILE A 63 -29.48 -15.40 18.32
N ARG A 64 -30.23 -14.95 19.33
CA ARG A 64 -31.56 -15.51 19.64
C ARG A 64 -32.62 -14.75 18.85
N TRP A 65 -33.46 -15.45 18.10
CA TRP A 65 -34.52 -14.80 17.30
C TRP A 65 -35.92 -15.10 17.85
N THR A 66 -36.58 -14.05 18.31
CA THR A 66 -38.00 -14.03 18.70
C THR A 66 -38.85 -13.58 17.51
N ARG A 67 -39.52 -14.54 16.87
CA ARG A 67 -40.31 -14.35 15.63
C ARG A 67 -41.68 -13.69 15.87
N ARG A 68 -41.70 -12.49 16.43
CA ARG A 68 -42.92 -11.67 16.60
C ARG A 68 -42.64 -10.17 16.55
N ARG A 69 -43.70 -9.37 16.61
CA ARG A 69 -43.58 -7.92 16.78
C ARG A 69 -43.10 -7.60 18.20
N TYR A 70 -42.53 -6.41 18.34
CA TYR A 70 -42.12 -5.86 19.62
C TYR A 70 -43.34 -5.66 20.54
N GLU A 71 -43.16 -5.96 21.82
CA GLU A 71 -44.14 -5.74 22.87
C GLU A 71 -43.46 -5.05 24.06
N GLU A 72 -44.21 -4.21 24.80
CA GLU A 72 -43.66 -3.54 25.97
C GLU A 72 -43.23 -4.55 27.04
N GLY A 73 -42.02 -4.39 27.59
CA GLY A 73 -41.37 -5.32 28.52
C GLY A 73 -40.26 -6.15 27.88
N ASP A 74 -40.16 -6.17 26.55
CA ASP A 74 -39.08 -6.86 25.83
C ASP A 74 -37.67 -6.33 26.17
N LEU A 75 -37.58 -5.07 26.59
CA LEU A 75 -36.32 -4.41 26.96
C LEU A 75 -35.94 -4.62 28.42
N ALA A 76 -36.71 -5.40 29.20
CA ALA A 76 -36.36 -5.73 30.57
C ALA A 76 -34.91 -6.24 30.67
N ASP A 77 -34.13 -5.66 31.58
CA ASP A 77 -32.71 -5.99 31.82
C ASP A 77 -31.77 -5.81 30.61
N ALA A 78 -32.22 -5.15 29.54
CA ALA A 78 -31.35 -4.83 28.41
C ALA A 78 -30.36 -3.73 28.78
N TRP A 79 -29.12 -3.85 28.28
CA TRP A 79 -28.12 -2.79 28.41
C TRP A 79 -28.13 -1.84 27.22
N TYR A 80 -28.50 -2.38 26.05
CA TYR A 80 -28.42 -1.70 24.77
C TYR A 80 -29.56 -2.20 23.87
N VAL A 81 -30.21 -1.28 23.17
CA VAL A 81 -31.22 -1.60 22.16
C VAL A 81 -30.91 -0.91 20.84
N LEU A 82 -31.02 -1.67 19.74
CA LEU A 82 -30.95 -1.18 18.37
C LEU A 82 -32.32 -1.32 17.71
N ILE A 83 -32.93 -0.19 17.39
CA ILE A 83 -34.22 -0.10 16.71
C ILE A 83 -33.99 0.05 15.20
N ALA A 84 -34.32 -1.02 14.47
CA ALA A 84 -34.05 -1.22 13.05
C ALA A 84 -35.26 -1.75 12.26
N THR A 85 -36.48 -1.36 12.67
CA THR A 85 -37.74 -1.72 12.01
C THR A 85 -38.40 -0.51 11.35
N GLY A 86 -39.22 -0.78 10.32
CA GLY A 86 -40.05 0.23 9.65
C GLY A 86 -41.35 0.56 10.38
N ASP A 87 -41.67 -0.15 11.46
CA ASP A 87 -42.84 0.12 12.30
C ASP A 87 -42.58 1.31 13.25
N ARG A 88 -43.02 2.50 12.82
CA ARG A 88 -42.82 3.74 13.58
C ARG A 88 -43.49 3.73 14.95
N ALA A 89 -44.64 3.06 15.09
CA ALA A 89 -45.34 2.99 16.37
C ALA A 89 -44.55 2.12 17.35
N ALA A 90 -44.10 0.95 16.92
CA ALA A 90 -43.22 0.09 17.72
C ALA A 90 -41.91 0.80 18.09
N ASN A 91 -41.30 1.55 17.16
CA ASN A 91 -40.08 2.31 17.42
C ASN A 91 -40.28 3.35 18.54
N ALA A 92 -41.40 4.08 18.52
CA ALA A 92 -41.70 5.08 19.54
C ALA A 92 -41.93 4.45 20.92
N VAL A 93 -42.68 3.34 20.99
CA VAL A 93 -42.93 2.60 22.25
C VAL A 93 -41.61 2.06 22.81
N ALA A 94 -40.82 1.38 21.99
CA ALA A 94 -39.53 0.82 22.39
C ALA A 94 -38.53 1.90 22.85
N SER A 95 -38.48 3.02 22.14
CA SER A 95 -37.62 4.15 22.52
C SER A 95 -38.03 4.76 23.86
N ALA A 96 -39.33 4.88 24.13
CA ALA A 96 -39.84 5.41 25.39
C ALA A 96 -39.63 4.43 26.56
N GLU A 97 -39.78 3.13 26.32
CA GLU A 97 -39.46 2.08 27.30
C GLU A 97 -37.97 2.08 27.64
N ALA A 98 -37.10 2.15 26.62
CA ALA A 98 -35.66 2.20 26.82
C ALA A 98 -35.24 3.36 27.72
N GLU A 99 -35.83 4.55 27.53
CA GLU A 99 -35.57 5.73 28.37
C GLU A 99 -36.05 5.50 29.83
N ARG A 100 -37.27 4.98 30.02
CA ARG A 100 -37.77 4.64 31.37
C ARG A 100 -36.89 3.61 32.08
N GLY A 101 -36.41 2.62 31.32
CA GLY A 101 -35.54 1.53 31.77
C GLY A 101 -34.05 1.90 31.84
N ARG A 102 -33.66 3.13 31.50
CA ARG A 102 -32.26 3.60 31.47
C ARG A 102 -31.36 2.72 30.57
N THR A 103 -31.92 2.22 29.48
CA THR A 103 -31.26 1.44 28.44
C THR A 103 -30.79 2.37 27.33
N TRP A 104 -29.53 2.25 26.89
CA TRP A 104 -29.04 3.00 25.74
C TRP A 104 -29.73 2.53 24.46
N CYS A 105 -30.36 3.47 23.76
CA CYS A 105 -31.20 3.22 22.60
C CYS A 105 -30.62 3.89 21.37
N VAL A 106 -30.31 3.10 20.34
CA VAL A 106 -29.96 3.60 19.01
C VAL A 106 -31.13 3.36 18.07
N ARG A 107 -31.51 4.40 17.34
CA ARG A 107 -32.55 4.35 16.32
C ARG A 107 -31.97 4.60 14.94
N SER A 108 -32.42 3.79 13.98
CA SER A 108 -32.03 3.92 12.58
C SER A 108 -32.95 4.81 11.76
N ASP A 109 -34.18 5.02 12.22
CA ASP A 109 -35.22 5.81 11.56
C ASP A 109 -35.22 7.28 12.01
N ASP A 110 -34.86 7.54 13.26
CA ASP A 110 -34.91 8.86 13.88
C ASP A 110 -33.80 8.99 14.94
N ALA A 111 -32.74 9.69 14.57
CA ALA A 111 -31.60 9.89 15.46
C ALA A 111 -31.90 10.85 16.63
N GLU A 112 -32.87 11.76 16.51
CA GLU A 112 -33.17 12.73 17.58
C GLU A 112 -33.91 12.08 18.75
N ALA A 113 -34.68 11.04 18.46
CA ALA A 113 -35.37 10.26 19.47
C ALA A 113 -34.50 9.13 20.08
N ALA A 114 -33.23 9.00 19.68
CA ALA A 114 -32.28 8.04 20.23
C ALA A 114 -31.55 8.60 21.46
N THR A 115 -31.19 7.74 22.42
CA THR A 115 -30.41 8.13 23.61
C THR A 115 -28.92 7.84 23.42
N ALA A 116 -28.57 7.04 22.41
CA ALA A 116 -27.21 6.78 21.98
C ALA A 116 -27.10 6.87 20.46
N TRP A 117 -25.88 7.06 19.98
CA TRP A 117 -25.59 7.03 18.55
C TRP A 117 -24.38 6.17 18.24
N THR A 118 -24.49 5.39 17.17
CA THR A 118 -23.35 4.61 16.66
C THR A 118 -22.53 5.50 15.71
N PRO A 119 -21.26 5.83 16.03
CA PRO A 119 -20.39 6.57 15.13
C PRO A 119 -20.11 5.82 13.82
N ALA A 120 -19.63 6.57 12.83
CA ALA A 120 -18.88 5.95 11.74
C ALA A 120 -17.59 5.37 12.33
N THR A 121 -17.45 4.05 12.26
CA THR A 121 -16.31 3.35 12.86
C THR A 121 -15.47 2.65 11.81
N GLY A 122 -14.15 2.69 12.01
CA GLY A 122 -13.16 2.02 11.20
C GLY A 122 -12.19 1.28 12.11
N ARG A 123 -11.66 0.14 11.66
CA ARG A 123 -10.63 -0.60 12.40
C ARG A 123 -9.42 -0.78 11.49
N THR A 124 -8.27 -0.41 12.02
CA THR A 124 -6.98 -0.61 11.35
C THR A 124 -5.91 -0.72 12.42
N GLU A 125 -4.92 -1.57 12.18
CA GLU A 125 -3.71 -1.62 13.01
C GLU A 125 -3.93 -1.87 14.52
N GLY A 126 -5.02 -2.56 14.89
CA GLY A 126 -5.38 -2.82 16.29
C GLY A 126 -6.09 -1.66 17.00
N VAL A 127 -6.34 -0.55 16.30
CA VAL A 127 -7.04 0.63 16.80
C VAL A 127 -8.45 0.71 16.20
N THR A 128 -9.39 1.24 16.97
CA THR A 128 -10.73 1.61 16.48
C THR A 128 -10.81 3.13 16.35
N LEU A 129 -11.07 3.60 15.14
CA LEU A 129 -11.44 4.98 14.85
C LEU A 129 -12.96 5.12 14.96
N ALA A 130 -13.42 6.19 15.60
CA ALA A 130 -14.83 6.54 15.71
C ALA A 130 -15.00 8.03 15.40
N VAL A 131 -15.81 8.35 14.39
CA VAL A 131 -16.09 9.73 13.95
C VAL A 131 -17.53 10.08 14.30
N LEU A 132 -17.70 11.16 15.07
CA LEU A 132 -18.99 11.73 15.48
C LEU A 132 -19.06 13.19 15.04
N SER A 133 -20.24 13.62 14.58
CA SER A 133 -20.54 15.04 14.44
C SER A 133 -20.72 15.67 15.82
N THR A 134 -20.24 16.91 15.98
CA THR A 134 -20.42 17.71 17.20
C THR A 134 -21.80 18.35 17.25
N GLU A 135 -22.38 18.68 16.11
CA GLU A 135 -23.73 19.22 16.01
C GLU A 135 -24.75 18.09 15.93
N ALA A 136 -25.70 18.08 16.86
CA ALA A 136 -26.74 17.07 16.94
C ALA A 136 -27.89 17.33 15.95
N ALA A 137 -28.14 18.60 15.60
CA ALA A 137 -29.25 19.02 14.73
C ALA A 137 -28.94 18.94 13.21
N ASP A 138 -27.65 18.98 12.80
CA ASP A 138 -27.22 18.91 11.40
C ASP A 138 -26.23 17.75 11.18
N ARG A 139 -26.66 16.54 11.53
CA ARG A 139 -25.81 15.35 11.38
C ARG A 139 -25.79 14.90 9.92
N ASP A 140 -24.58 14.80 9.38
CA ASP A 140 -24.31 14.17 8.10
C ASP A 140 -23.58 12.81 8.30
N PRO A 141 -24.31 11.68 8.31
CA PRO A 141 -23.73 10.35 8.35
C PRO A 141 -22.80 10.04 7.16
N ARG A 142 -23.01 10.66 6.00
CA ARG A 142 -22.16 10.44 4.81
C ARG A 142 -20.82 11.12 4.99
N ARG A 143 -20.80 12.36 5.51
CA ARG A 143 -19.56 13.07 5.83
C ARG A 143 -18.73 12.33 6.88
N THR A 144 -19.36 11.87 7.97
CA THR A 144 -18.65 11.11 9.01
C THR A 144 -18.13 9.77 8.50
N ALA A 145 -18.90 9.07 7.65
CA ALA A 145 -18.44 7.85 7.00
C ALA A 145 -17.24 8.10 6.06
N ALA A 146 -17.33 9.12 5.20
CA ALA A 146 -16.27 9.50 4.26
C ALA A 146 -14.98 9.93 4.99
N LEU A 147 -15.10 10.72 6.06
CA LEU A 147 -13.94 11.10 6.87
C LEU A 147 -13.31 9.89 7.56
N ARG A 148 -14.13 8.98 8.12
CA ARG A 148 -13.64 7.73 8.69
C ARG A 148 -12.93 6.87 7.64
N ASP A 149 -13.47 6.77 6.43
CA ASP A 149 -12.87 5.99 5.35
C ASP A 149 -11.52 6.60 4.92
N ALA A 150 -11.45 7.93 4.79
CA ALA A 150 -10.20 8.65 4.50
C ALA A 150 -9.14 8.46 5.61
N LEU A 151 -9.53 8.51 6.89
CA LEU A 151 -8.59 8.29 8.01
C LEU A 151 -8.11 6.84 8.11
N VAL A 152 -8.99 5.87 7.84
CA VAL A 152 -8.60 4.45 7.78
C VAL A 152 -7.61 4.22 6.64
N GLU A 153 -7.85 4.85 5.48
CA GLU A 153 -6.94 4.74 4.34
C GLU A 153 -5.59 5.41 4.62
N ALA A 154 -5.61 6.63 5.15
CA ALA A 154 -4.39 7.36 5.52
C ALA A 154 -3.52 6.61 6.55
N LEU A 155 -4.15 5.86 7.48
CA LEU A 155 -3.42 4.99 8.40
C LEU A 155 -2.88 3.72 7.73
N ARG A 156 -3.56 3.23 6.68
CA ARG A 156 -3.15 2.03 5.95
C ARG A 156 -2.02 2.32 4.97
N ASP A 157 -2.12 3.41 4.23
CA ASP A 157 -1.11 3.83 3.26
C ASP A 157 0.12 4.48 3.93
N GLY A 158 0.02 4.87 5.20
CA GLY A 158 1.10 5.44 5.98
C GLY A 158 1.20 6.97 5.92
N THR A 159 0.22 7.64 5.33
CA THR A 159 0.09 9.11 5.34
C THR A 159 -0.11 9.66 6.75
N VAL A 160 -0.86 8.94 7.60
CA VAL A 160 -0.98 9.22 9.03
C VAL A 160 -0.25 8.14 9.80
N THR A 161 0.69 8.55 10.65
CA THR A 161 1.43 7.64 11.53
C THR A 161 1.03 7.86 12.97
N VAL A 162 0.89 6.76 13.70
CA VAL A 162 0.75 6.75 15.15
C VAL A 162 2.03 6.12 15.67
N GLN A 163 2.85 6.86 16.42
CA GLN A 163 4.13 6.37 16.94
C GLN A 163 3.93 5.01 17.63
N ARG A 164 4.53 3.97 17.06
CA ARG A 164 4.66 2.65 17.67
C ARG A 164 5.99 2.57 18.40
N GLU A 165 6.07 1.68 19.38
CA GLU A 165 7.36 1.21 19.89
C GLU A 165 8.20 0.70 18.71
N HIS A 166 9.32 1.38 18.47
CA HIS A 166 10.22 1.07 17.37
C HIS A 166 10.71 -0.38 17.50
N THR A 167 10.61 -1.15 16.43
CA THR A 167 11.26 -2.47 16.38
C THR A 167 12.67 -2.26 15.86
N ALA A 168 13.66 -2.36 16.76
CA ALA A 168 15.07 -2.28 16.41
C ALA A 168 15.42 -3.31 15.32
N GLY A 169 16.17 -2.88 14.30
CA GLY A 169 16.52 -3.70 13.15
C GLY A 169 16.72 -2.87 11.89
N VAL A 170 16.96 -3.56 10.77
CA VAL A 170 17.16 -2.92 9.47
C VAL A 170 16.09 -3.36 8.48
N ALA A 171 15.49 -2.39 7.80
CA ALA A 171 14.60 -2.62 6.67
C ALA A 171 15.29 -2.25 5.35
N LEU A 172 15.48 -3.21 4.45
CA LEU A 172 15.88 -2.95 3.06
C LEU A 172 14.62 -2.66 2.24
N VAL A 173 14.41 -1.40 1.87
CA VAL A 173 13.17 -0.94 1.22
C VAL A 173 13.44 -0.53 -0.22
N GLY A 174 12.72 -1.15 -1.16
CA GLY A 174 12.67 -0.70 -2.54
C GLY A 174 11.78 0.54 -2.67
N GLY A 175 12.38 1.66 -3.02
CA GLY A 175 11.70 2.94 -3.24
C GLY A 175 11.01 3.05 -4.60
N GLY A 176 11.20 2.10 -5.51
CA GLY A 176 10.65 2.18 -6.86
C GLY A 176 11.52 2.99 -7.83
N PRO A 177 11.09 3.16 -9.09
CA PRO A 177 11.94 3.62 -10.19
C PRO A 177 12.23 5.13 -10.21
N GLY A 178 11.49 5.94 -9.45
CA GLY A 178 11.66 7.40 -9.42
C GLY A 178 10.47 8.11 -8.78
N ASP A 179 9.26 7.90 -9.31
CA ASP A 179 8.03 8.47 -8.76
C ASP A 179 7.79 8.02 -7.31
N PRO A 180 7.64 8.94 -6.34
CA PRO A 180 7.41 8.61 -4.93
C PRO A 180 6.14 7.79 -4.71
N ASP A 181 5.13 7.88 -5.57
CA ASP A 181 3.89 7.12 -5.44
C ASP A 181 4.05 5.65 -5.82
N LEU A 182 5.18 5.28 -6.44
CA LEU A 182 5.52 3.90 -6.77
C LEU A 182 6.24 3.15 -5.64
N ILE A 183 6.44 3.79 -4.47
CA ILE A 183 6.81 3.05 -3.26
C ILE A 183 5.65 2.16 -2.81
N THR A 184 5.97 0.99 -2.25
CA THR A 184 4.94 0.14 -1.66
C THR A 184 4.42 0.73 -0.35
N VAL A 185 3.15 0.42 0.00
CA VAL A 185 2.55 0.79 1.29
C VAL A 185 3.42 0.36 2.48
N ARG A 186 3.99 -0.85 2.43
CA ARG A 186 4.90 -1.34 3.48
C ARG A 186 6.18 -0.51 3.53
N GLY A 187 6.71 -0.08 2.39
CA GLY A 187 7.90 0.77 2.31
C GLY A 187 7.64 2.16 2.91
N ARG A 188 6.53 2.80 2.55
CA ARG A 188 6.11 4.10 3.09
C ARG A 188 5.94 4.05 4.61
N ARG A 189 5.28 3.01 5.14
CA ARG A 189 5.13 2.84 6.59
C ARG A 189 6.47 2.72 7.32
N LEU A 190 7.41 1.90 6.81
CA LEU A 190 8.71 1.73 7.46
C LEU A 190 9.57 2.99 7.39
N LEU A 191 9.51 3.76 6.30
CA LEU A 191 10.18 5.07 6.22
C LEU A 191 9.66 6.03 7.29
N ALA A 192 8.36 6.04 7.52
CA ALA A 192 7.73 6.95 8.47
C ALA A 192 7.95 6.53 9.95
N GLU A 193 8.38 5.28 10.19
CA GLU A 193 8.76 4.74 11.50
C GLU A 193 10.29 4.77 11.74
N ALA A 194 11.08 5.18 10.76
CA ALA A 194 12.55 5.11 10.80
C ALA A 194 13.15 6.18 11.72
N ASP A 195 14.19 5.80 12.47
CA ASP A 195 15.07 6.77 13.14
C ASP A 195 16.16 7.26 12.18
N VAL A 196 16.60 6.38 11.29
CA VAL A 196 17.69 6.62 10.33
C VAL A 196 17.30 6.09 8.96
N VAL A 197 17.48 6.90 7.94
CA VAL A 197 17.30 6.51 6.53
C VAL A 197 18.63 6.61 5.81
N ILE A 198 19.17 5.48 5.36
CA ILE A 198 20.36 5.41 4.51
C ILE A 198 19.92 5.23 3.06
N ALA A 199 20.01 6.29 2.24
CA ALA A 199 19.48 6.32 0.88
C ALA A 199 20.57 6.33 -0.19
N ASP A 200 20.33 5.62 -1.30
CA ASP A 200 21.18 5.72 -2.50
C ASP A 200 20.86 6.97 -3.33
N ARG A 201 21.84 7.40 -4.13
CA ARG A 201 21.67 8.50 -5.11
C ARG A 201 20.49 8.28 -6.07
N LEU A 202 20.23 7.02 -6.42
CA LEU A 202 19.21 6.57 -7.39
C LEU A 202 17.83 6.31 -6.75
N GLY A 203 17.68 6.50 -5.44
CA GLY A 203 16.37 6.40 -4.78
C GLY A 203 15.48 7.61 -5.07
N PRO A 204 14.16 7.49 -4.85
CA PRO A 204 13.23 8.62 -4.94
C PRO A 204 13.62 9.65 -3.88
N ARG A 205 14.22 10.76 -4.30
CA ARG A 205 14.68 11.80 -3.38
C ARG A 205 13.52 12.54 -2.74
N ASP A 206 12.42 12.68 -3.48
CA ASP A 206 11.20 13.34 -3.03
C ASP A 206 10.61 12.64 -1.79
N LEU A 207 10.80 11.32 -1.65
CA LEU A 207 10.41 10.59 -0.42
C LEU A 207 11.22 11.01 0.81
N LEU A 208 12.44 11.51 0.64
CA LEU A 208 13.27 11.99 1.74
C LEU A 208 12.78 13.34 2.26
N ASP A 209 12.19 14.17 1.39
CA ASP A 209 11.63 15.48 1.75
C ASP A 209 10.34 15.34 2.59
N GLU A 210 9.65 14.19 2.48
CA GLU A 210 8.47 13.85 3.28
C GLU A 210 8.80 13.31 4.68
N LEU A 211 10.08 13.03 4.96
CA LEU A 211 10.48 12.43 6.23
C LEU A 211 10.32 13.41 7.41
N PRO A 212 9.92 12.92 8.60
CA PRO A 212 9.84 13.75 9.79
C PRO A 212 11.20 14.40 10.16
N PRO A 213 11.22 15.62 10.73
CA PRO A 213 12.47 16.34 11.04
C PRO A 213 13.43 15.64 12.02
N HIS A 214 12.94 14.63 12.76
CA HIS A 214 13.76 13.88 13.71
C HIS A 214 14.54 12.73 13.05
N VAL A 215 14.21 12.37 11.80
CA VAL A 215 14.84 11.27 11.08
C VAL A 215 16.21 11.69 10.56
N GLU A 216 17.23 10.92 10.90
CA GLU A 216 18.59 11.12 10.41
C GLU A 216 18.72 10.56 8.98
N VAL A 217 18.98 11.43 7.99
CA VAL A 217 19.13 11.02 6.58
C VAL A 217 20.61 10.96 6.20
N ILE A 218 21.06 9.78 5.79
CA ILE A 218 22.44 9.51 5.37
C ILE A 218 22.45 9.22 3.87
N ASP A 219 23.13 10.07 3.11
CA ASP A 219 23.38 9.83 1.68
C ASP A 219 24.54 8.83 1.53
N ALA A 220 24.22 7.63 1.02
CA ALA A 220 25.19 6.56 0.82
C ALA A 220 26.36 6.97 -0.10
N ALA A 221 26.15 7.93 -1.01
CA ALA A 221 27.19 8.43 -1.90
C ALA A 221 28.17 9.41 -1.24
N LYS A 222 27.83 9.95 -0.05
CA LYS A 222 28.67 10.87 0.73
C LYS A 222 29.44 10.18 1.85
N ILE A 223 29.28 8.88 2.01
CA ILE A 223 30.03 8.10 3.02
C ILE A 223 31.51 8.08 2.59
N PRO A 224 32.43 8.58 3.44
CA PRO A 224 33.78 8.97 3.01
C PRO A 224 34.72 7.79 2.84
N TYR A 225 34.60 7.01 1.76
CA TYR A 225 35.59 5.99 1.37
C TYR A 225 35.55 5.72 -0.15
N GLY A 226 36.68 5.31 -0.75
CA GLY A 226 36.80 5.09 -2.20
C GLY A 226 35.79 4.07 -2.78
N ARG A 227 35.54 4.08 -4.10
CA ARG A 227 34.46 3.32 -4.79
C ARG A 227 34.29 1.83 -4.41
N GLN A 228 35.36 1.10 -4.09
CA GLN A 228 35.28 -0.29 -3.59
C GLN A 228 34.96 -0.36 -2.08
N MET A 229 35.53 0.54 -1.29
CA MET A 229 35.24 0.67 0.15
C MET A 229 33.83 1.24 0.42
N GLY A 230 33.17 1.82 -0.58
CA GLY A 230 31.84 2.41 -0.42
C GLY A 230 30.76 1.42 0.04
N GLN A 231 30.78 0.17 -0.43
CA GLN A 231 29.77 -0.81 0.01
C GLN A 231 30.02 -1.32 1.42
N GLU A 232 31.27 -1.62 1.77
CA GLU A 232 31.63 -2.03 3.13
C GLU A 232 31.29 -0.92 4.12
N ALA A 233 31.51 0.35 3.74
CA ALA A 233 31.14 1.50 4.56
C ALA A 233 29.61 1.64 4.72
N ILE A 234 28.82 1.38 3.67
CA ILE A 234 27.35 1.34 3.78
C ILE A 234 26.92 0.20 4.73
N ASN A 235 27.49 -1.00 4.55
CA ASN A 235 27.20 -2.15 5.39
C ASN A 235 27.52 -1.84 6.86
N GLN A 236 28.68 -1.24 7.13
CA GLN A 236 29.09 -0.84 8.47
C GLN A 236 28.14 0.22 9.06
N ALA A 237 27.74 1.21 8.27
CA ALA A 237 26.78 2.22 8.72
C ALA A 237 25.43 1.58 9.11
N LEU A 238 24.93 0.60 8.34
CA LEU A 238 23.72 -0.13 8.70
C LEU A 238 23.88 -0.89 10.02
N VAL A 239 25.01 -1.58 10.20
CA VAL A 239 25.35 -2.33 11.42
C VAL A 239 25.44 -1.41 12.63
N ASP A 240 26.16 -0.29 12.51
CA ASP A 240 26.42 0.64 13.63
C ASP A 240 25.14 1.26 14.15
N HIS A 241 24.26 1.72 13.25
CA HIS A 241 22.98 2.32 13.65
C HIS A 241 22.03 1.27 14.24
N ALA A 242 21.98 0.07 13.67
CA ALA A 242 21.16 -1.01 14.22
C ALA A 242 21.63 -1.44 15.63
N LYS A 243 22.95 -1.50 15.87
CA LYS A 243 23.53 -1.80 17.19
C LYS A 243 23.26 -0.71 18.24
N GLN A 244 22.93 0.51 17.82
CA GLN A 244 22.45 1.57 18.71
C GLN A 244 20.96 1.39 19.09
N GLY A 245 20.29 0.35 18.58
CA GLY A 245 18.87 0.08 18.83
C GLY A 245 17.94 0.92 17.96
N LYS A 246 18.46 1.62 16.94
CA LYS A 246 17.67 2.44 16.01
C LYS A 246 16.89 1.58 15.01
N ALA A 247 15.72 2.04 14.60
CA ALA A 247 15.00 1.56 13.44
C ALA A 247 15.64 2.15 12.16
N VAL A 248 16.36 1.32 11.41
CA VAL A 248 17.13 1.77 10.24
C VAL A 248 16.43 1.36 8.95
N VAL A 249 16.19 2.30 8.05
CA VAL A 249 15.73 2.01 6.69
C VAL A 249 16.86 2.23 5.71
N ARG A 250 17.19 1.19 4.94
CA ARG A 250 18.04 1.27 3.76
C ARG A 250 17.15 1.47 2.54
N LEU A 251 16.98 2.71 2.10
CA LEU A 251 16.16 3.05 0.94
C LEU A 251 16.94 2.90 -0.36
N LYS A 252 16.48 2.01 -1.23
CA LYS A 252 17.16 1.64 -2.48
C LYS A 252 16.28 1.97 -3.68
N GLY A 253 16.86 2.49 -4.75
CA GLY A 253 16.14 2.70 -6.01
C GLY A 253 15.69 1.37 -6.63
N GLY A 254 14.48 1.35 -7.19
CA GLY A 254 13.87 0.15 -7.77
C GLY A 254 13.56 -0.91 -6.72
N ASP A 255 14.10 -2.11 -6.91
CA ASP A 255 13.96 -3.24 -6.00
C ASP A 255 15.30 -3.59 -5.34
N PRO A 256 15.35 -3.93 -4.03
CA PRO A 256 16.61 -4.21 -3.32
C PRO A 256 17.44 -5.33 -3.94
N PHE A 257 16.81 -6.33 -4.55
CA PHE A 257 17.46 -7.55 -5.05
C PHE A 257 17.62 -7.60 -6.57
N VAL A 258 17.10 -6.62 -7.30
CA VAL A 258 17.34 -6.49 -8.75
C VAL A 258 18.52 -5.54 -8.99
N PHE A 259 19.72 -6.11 -9.07
CA PHE A 259 20.99 -5.37 -9.26
C PHE A 259 21.27 -4.26 -8.21
N GLY A 260 20.54 -4.28 -7.09
CA GLY A 260 20.67 -3.29 -6.01
C GLY A 260 21.70 -3.66 -4.94
N ARG A 261 22.32 -4.86 -4.99
CA ARG A 261 23.24 -5.38 -3.96
C ARG A 261 22.60 -5.57 -2.58
N GLY A 262 21.27 -5.59 -2.48
CA GLY A 262 20.59 -5.75 -1.19
C GLY A 262 20.92 -7.06 -0.47
N MET A 263 21.26 -8.13 -1.20
CA MET A 263 21.65 -9.40 -0.56
C MET A 263 23.01 -9.31 0.14
N GLU A 264 23.97 -8.55 -0.41
CA GLU A 264 25.26 -8.31 0.25
C GLU A 264 25.05 -7.54 1.57
N GLU A 265 24.19 -6.52 1.54
CA GLU A 265 23.80 -5.74 2.72
C GLU A 265 23.10 -6.63 3.77
N ALA A 266 22.16 -7.48 3.34
CA ALA A 266 21.46 -8.42 4.22
C ALA A 266 22.39 -9.48 4.84
N GLN A 267 23.35 -10.00 4.08
CA GLN A 267 24.35 -10.96 4.56
C GLN A 267 25.27 -10.34 5.62
N ALA A 268 25.71 -9.09 5.41
CA ALA A 268 26.54 -8.38 6.38
C ALA A 268 25.80 -8.17 7.71
N LEU A 269 24.51 -7.82 7.65
CA LEU A 269 23.65 -7.66 8.83
C LEU A 269 23.38 -8.99 9.55
N ALA A 270 23.13 -10.05 8.79
CA ALA A 270 22.91 -11.39 9.33
C ALA A 270 24.16 -11.93 10.05
N ALA A 271 25.36 -11.65 9.54
CA ALA A 271 26.62 -12.02 10.18
C ALA A 271 26.78 -11.40 11.58
N GLU A 272 26.14 -10.25 11.81
CA GLU A 272 26.13 -9.52 13.09
C GLU A 272 24.90 -9.84 13.96
N GLY A 273 24.04 -10.78 13.54
CA GLY A 273 22.83 -11.16 14.26
C GLY A 273 21.72 -10.10 14.24
N ILE A 274 21.78 -9.13 13.32
CA ILE A 274 20.79 -8.05 13.23
C ILE A 274 19.58 -8.52 12.42
N PRO A 275 18.34 -8.39 12.94
CA PRO A 275 17.13 -8.70 12.19
C PRO A 275 16.99 -7.82 10.94
N VAL A 276 16.78 -8.45 9.79
CA VAL A 276 16.58 -7.77 8.50
C VAL A 276 15.19 -8.04 7.97
N THR A 277 14.45 -6.98 7.67
CA THR A 277 13.21 -7.04 6.88
C THR A 277 13.51 -6.58 5.47
N VAL A 278 13.07 -7.34 4.46
CA VAL A 278 13.17 -6.91 3.05
C VAL A 278 11.79 -6.56 2.54
N VAL A 279 11.65 -5.35 2.02
CA VAL A 279 10.43 -4.87 1.36
C VAL A 279 10.73 -4.69 -0.12
N PRO A 280 10.14 -5.54 -0.99
CA PRO A 280 10.29 -5.42 -2.42
C PRO A 280 9.83 -4.06 -2.94
N GLY A 281 10.46 -3.61 -4.02
CA GLY A 281 10.09 -2.38 -4.72
C GLY A 281 9.69 -2.64 -6.16
N ILE A 282 9.06 -1.65 -6.78
CA ILE A 282 8.73 -1.73 -8.20
C ILE A 282 10.02 -1.59 -9.01
N SER A 283 10.50 -2.69 -9.62
CA SER A 283 11.74 -2.70 -10.39
C SER A 283 11.62 -1.87 -11.67
N SER A 284 12.64 -1.04 -11.92
CA SER A 284 12.74 -0.22 -13.14
C SER A 284 12.78 -1.07 -14.42
N SER A 285 13.20 -2.33 -14.34
CA SER A 285 13.21 -3.26 -15.47
C SER A 285 11.83 -3.55 -16.07
N ILE A 286 10.75 -3.33 -15.30
CA ILE A 286 9.37 -3.59 -15.73
C ILE A 286 8.58 -2.27 -15.79
N SER A 287 8.68 -1.45 -14.74
CA SER A 287 7.83 -0.26 -14.61
C SER A 287 8.22 0.88 -15.54
N VAL A 288 9.52 1.10 -15.77
CA VAL A 288 9.99 2.19 -16.63
C VAL A 288 9.59 1.95 -18.10
N PRO A 289 9.77 0.74 -18.68
CA PRO A 289 9.18 0.43 -19.99
C PRO A 289 7.67 0.67 -20.03
N GLY A 290 6.93 0.17 -19.03
CA GLY A 290 5.48 0.32 -18.95
C GLY A 290 5.02 1.78 -18.91
N ALA A 291 5.70 2.62 -18.13
CA ALA A 291 5.45 4.06 -18.05
C ALA A 291 5.76 4.81 -19.36
N ALA A 292 6.62 4.24 -20.21
CA ALA A 292 6.91 4.74 -21.55
C ALA A 292 6.04 4.09 -22.66
N GLY A 293 5.02 3.32 -22.27
CA GLY A 293 4.11 2.64 -23.18
C GLY A 293 4.66 1.34 -23.80
N ILE A 294 5.77 0.81 -23.29
CA ILE A 294 6.43 -0.40 -23.81
C ILE A 294 6.15 -1.57 -22.85
N PRO A 295 5.29 -2.53 -23.20
CA PRO A 295 5.09 -3.70 -22.37
C PRO A 295 6.32 -4.63 -22.45
N VAL A 296 6.78 -5.20 -21.33
CA VAL A 296 7.93 -6.13 -21.35
C VAL A 296 7.58 -7.49 -21.96
N THR A 297 6.29 -7.83 -22.01
CA THR A 297 5.76 -9.01 -22.71
C THR A 297 4.48 -8.62 -23.45
N HIS A 298 4.22 -9.23 -24.61
CA HIS A 298 2.98 -9.01 -25.34
C HIS A 298 2.61 -10.27 -26.13
N ARG A 299 1.34 -10.67 -26.06
CA ARG A 299 0.88 -11.93 -26.65
C ARG A 299 1.11 -11.92 -28.16
N GLY A 300 1.76 -12.95 -28.68
CA GLY A 300 2.09 -13.06 -30.11
C GLY A 300 3.31 -12.23 -30.54
N VAL A 301 3.96 -11.52 -29.61
CA VAL A 301 5.12 -10.67 -29.89
C VAL A 301 6.32 -11.07 -29.03
N ALA A 302 6.16 -11.17 -27.71
CA ALA A 302 7.21 -11.61 -26.79
C ALA A 302 6.62 -12.48 -25.67
N HIS A 303 7.03 -13.75 -25.64
CA HIS A 303 6.62 -14.76 -24.65
C HIS A 303 7.59 -14.90 -23.48
N GLU A 304 8.76 -14.26 -23.59
CA GLU A 304 9.83 -14.26 -22.61
C GLU A 304 10.40 -12.83 -22.51
N PHE A 305 10.93 -12.49 -21.33
CA PHE A 305 11.76 -11.31 -21.16
C PHE A 305 12.95 -11.65 -20.28
N THR A 306 14.09 -11.02 -20.54
CA THR A 306 15.32 -11.22 -19.79
C THR A 306 15.86 -9.87 -19.34
N VAL A 307 16.29 -9.78 -18.08
CA VAL A 307 16.91 -8.57 -17.54
C VAL A 307 18.39 -8.83 -17.29
N VAL A 308 19.26 -7.99 -17.84
CA VAL A 308 20.71 -8.09 -17.67
C VAL A 308 21.32 -6.77 -17.20
N SER A 309 22.49 -6.85 -16.58
CA SER A 309 23.32 -5.69 -16.29
C SER A 309 24.32 -5.44 -17.42
N GLY A 310 24.33 -4.22 -17.95
CA GLY A 310 25.32 -3.72 -18.89
C GLY A 310 26.44 -2.89 -18.25
N HIS A 311 26.64 -3.02 -16.92
CA HIS A 311 27.63 -2.21 -16.17
C HIS A 311 29.07 -2.40 -16.68
N VAL A 312 29.39 -3.57 -17.22
CA VAL A 312 30.66 -3.86 -17.90
C VAL A 312 30.40 -4.20 -19.37
N ALA A 313 31.41 -3.98 -20.22
CA ALA A 313 31.29 -4.26 -21.64
C ALA A 313 31.24 -5.78 -21.94
N PRO A 314 30.69 -6.21 -23.09
CA PRO A 314 30.65 -7.63 -23.46
C PRO A 314 32.00 -8.34 -23.51
N ASP A 315 33.06 -7.62 -23.87
CA ASP A 315 34.44 -8.10 -23.97
C ASP A 315 35.22 -8.05 -22.65
N ASP A 316 34.63 -7.53 -21.57
CA ASP A 316 35.26 -7.46 -20.25
C ASP A 316 35.25 -8.83 -19.56
N ALA A 317 36.38 -9.25 -19.00
CA ALA A 317 36.51 -10.54 -18.29
C ALA A 317 35.56 -10.69 -17.08
N ARG A 318 35.04 -9.58 -16.55
CA ARG A 318 34.05 -9.57 -15.45
C ARG A 318 32.61 -9.73 -15.95
N SER A 319 32.39 -9.69 -17.26
CA SER A 319 31.07 -9.86 -17.86
C SER A 319 30.64 -11.31 -17.74
N LEU A 320 29.58 -11.56 -16.95
CA LEU A 320 29.01 -12.89 -16.77
C LEU A 320 27.84 -13.16 -17.72
N VAL A 321 27.45 -12.18 -18.54
CA VAL A 321 26.33 -12.29 -19.47
C VAL A 321 26.76 -13.05 -20.71
N ASP A 322 26.06 -14.13 -21.06
CA ASP A 322 26.23 -14.82 -22.34
C ASP A 322 25.53 -14.02 -23.45
N TRP A 323 26.28 -13.07 -24.04
CA TRP A 323 25.79 -12.22 -25.13
C TRP A 323 25.42 -13.00 -26.39
N SER A 324 26.01 -14.17 -26.59
CA SER A 324 25.67 -15.05 -27.70
C SER A 324 24.27 -15.66 -27.50
N ALA A 325 23.95 -16.11 -26.28
CA ALA A 325 22.61 -16.55 -25.94
C ALA A 325 21.59 -15.41 -26.02
N MET A 326 21.93 -14.22 -25.51
CA MET A 326 21.05 -13.04 -25.57
C MET A 326 20.73 -12.64 -27.02
N ALA A 327 21.67 -12.80 -27.94
CA ALA A 327 21.42 -12.55 -29.37
C ALA A 327 20.38 -13.49 -29.98
N ARG A 328 20.37 -14.77 -29.55
CA ARG A 328 19.46 -15.81 -30.04
C ARG A 328 18.06 -15.74 -29.44
N LEU A 329 17.88 -15.12 -28.28
CA LEU A 329 16.55 -14.92 -27.69
C LEU A 329 15.68 -14.05 -28.59
N THR A 330 14.40 -14.38 -28.68
CA THR A 330 13.43 -13.70 -29.55
C THR A 330 12.48 -12.78 -28.79
N GLY A 331 12.40 -12.95 -27.47
CA GLY A 331 11.62 -12.07 -26.60
C GLY A 331 12.28 -10.71 -26.32
N THR A 332 11.89 -10.10 -25.20
CA THR A 332 12.33 -8.77 -24.80
C THR A 332 13.62 -8.85 -23.97
N LEU A 333 14.64 -8.10 -24.36
CA LEU A 333 15.85 -7.92 -23.56
C LEU A 333 15.83 -6.55 -22.90
N VAL A 334 15.86 -6.50 -21.57
CA VAL A 334 15.97 -5.27 -20.79
C VAL A 334 17.38 -5.18 -20.21
N ILE A 335 18.09 -4.09 -20.51
CA ILE A 335 19.46 -3.84 -20.05
C ILE A 335 19.44 -2.69 -19.06
N LEU A 336 19.89 -2.95 -17.83
CA LEU A 336 20.10 -1.93 -16.82
C LEU A 336 21.58 -1.52 -16.77
N MET A 337 21.86 -0.29 -16.36
CA MET A 337 23.23 0.24 -16.21
C MET A 337 24.10 0.14 -17.48
N GLY A 338 23.46 0.12 -18.67
CA GLY A 338 24.14 -0.13 -19.95
C GLY A 338 24.42 1.09 -20.82
N VAL A 339 24.01 2.31 -20.43
CA VAL A 339 24.06 3.51 -21.28
C VAL A 339 25.46 3.74 -21.88
N ASP A 340 26.49 3.73 -21.05
CA ASP A 340 27.87 3.98 -21.50
C ASP A 340 28.43 2.88 -22.41
N LYS A 341 27.82 1.68 -22.41
CA LYS A 341 28.29 0.47 -23.12
C LYS A 341 27.35 0.01 -24.22
N ILE A 342 26.25 0.72 -24.46
CA ILE A 342 25.19 0.27 -25.36
C ILE A 342 25.66 0.07 -26.80
N GLY A 343 26.59 0.90 -27.29
CA GLY A 343 27.22 0.71 -28.61
C GLY A 343 27.90 -0.66 -28.72
N LYS A 344 28.81 -0.97 -27.79
CA LYS A 344 29.49 -2.28 -27.73
C LYS A 344 28.52 -3.45 -27.52
N ILE A 345 27.48 -3.26 -26.71
CA ILE A 345 26.46 -4.28 -26.47
C ILE A 345 25.69 -4.58 -27.77
N ALA A 346 25.31 -3.54 -28.52
CA ALA A 346 24.61 -3.71 -29.79
C ALA A 346 25.49 -4.39 -30.84
N GLU A 347 26.76 -3.99 -30.94
CA GLU A 347 27.76 -4.65 -31.80
C GLU A 347 27.88 -6.15 -31.49
N ALA A 348 27.95 -6.52 -30.20
CA ALA A 348 28.04 -7.92 -29.77
C ALA A 348 26.77 -8.71 -30.12
N LEU A 349 25.58 -8.14 -29.89
CA LEU A 349 24.31 -8.80 -30.23
C LEU A 349 24.19 -9.05 -31.75
N VAL A 350 24.56 -8.06 -32.57
CA VAL A 350 24.56 -8.18 -34.03
C VAL A 350 25.59 -9.20 -34.51
N ALA A 351 26.81 -9.16 -33.98
CA ALA A 351 27.86 -10.12 -34.32
C ALA A 351 27.45 -11.58 -34.02
N HIS A 352 26.60 -11.79 -33.01
CA HIS A 352 26.04 -13.10 -32.66
C HIS A 352 24.70 -13.44 -33.35
N GLY A 353 24.32 -12.67 -34.36
CA GLY A 353 23.22 -13.02 -35.27
C GLY A 353 21.88 -12.36 -34.97
N LYS A 354 21.81 -11.38 -34.05
CA LYS A 354 20.59 -10.58 -33.86
C LYS A 354 20.44 -9.58 -35.02
N ASP A 355 19.23 -9.41 -35.53
CA ASP A 355 18.97 -8.50 -36.64
C ASP A 355 19.37 -7.05 -36.28
N PRO A 356 20.25 -6.37 -37.05
CA PRO A 356 20.60 -4.97 -36.82
C PRO A 356 19.40 -4.01 -36.81
N ALA A 357 18.31 -4.36 -37.50
CA ALA A 357 17.06 -3.60 -37.51
C ALA A 357 16.22 -3.80 -36.23
N THR A 358 16.64 -4.68 -35.31
CA THR A 358 15.91 -4.92 -34.05
C THR A 358 15.71 -3.59 -33.31
N PRO A 359 14.47 -3.26 -32.93
CA PRO A 359 14.15 -2.01 -32.26
C PRO A 359 14.78 -1.91 -30.87
N VAL A 360 15.18 -0.69 -30.50
CA VAL A 360 15.73 -0.36 -29.19
C VAL A 360 15.07 0.91 -28.68
N ALA A 361 14.64 0.92 -27.41
CA ALA A 361 14.21 2.14 -26.72
C ALA A 361 15.06 2.36 -25.48
N LEU A 362 15.48 3.60 -25.25
CA LEU A 362 16.08 4.05 -24.00
C LEU A 362 15.10 4.96 -23.30
N VAL A 363 14.77 4.64 -22.06
CA VAL A 363 13.91 5.46 -21.21
C VAL A 363 14.76 5.98 -20.06
N GLN A 364 15.13 7.26 -20.17
CA GLN A 364 15.92 7.99 -19.20
C GLN A 364 15.01 8.64 -18.14
N GLU A 365 15.48 8.70 -16.89
CA GLU A 365 14.78 9.30 -15.75
C GLU A 365 13.32 8.80 -15.62
N GLY A 366 13.14 7.49 -15.83
CA GLY A 366 11.82 6.85 -15.91
C GLY A 366 10.92 7.16 -14.74
N THR A 367 9.63 7.33 -15.00
CA THR A 367 8.55 7.70 -14.06
C THR A 367 8.65 9.09 -13.43
N THR A 368 9.77 9.80 -13.59
CA THR A 368 9.91 11.18 -13.09
C THR A 368 9.33 12.20 -14.08
N ALA A 369 9.17 13.44 -13.63
CA ALA A 369 8.82 14.56 -14.51
C ALA A 369 9.86 14.82 -15.63
N ALA A 370 11.10 14.33 -15.46
CA ALA A 370 12.19 14.45 -16.44
C ALA A 370 12.25 13.25 -17.41
N GLN A 371 11.28 12.33 -17.38
CA GLN A 371 11.27 11.14 -18.22
C GLN A 371 11.43 11.48 -19.71
N ARG A 372 12.38 10.81 -20.37
CA ARG A 372 12.63 10.96 -21.80
C ARG A 372 12.81 9.60 -22.47
N ARG A 373 12.12 9.40 -23.59
CA ARG A 373 12.25 8.21 -24.45
C ARG A 373 13.07 8.55 -25.70
N VAL A 374 14.02 7.70 -26.04
CA VAL A 374 14.81 7.76 -27.27
C VAL A 374 14.73 6.40 -27.95
N ASP A 375 14.17 6.37 -29.16
CA ASP A 375 14.06 5.16 -29.97
C ASP A 375 15.21 5.08 -30.99
N ALA A 376 15.68 3.86 -31.23
CA ALA A 376 16.76 3.53 -32.16
C ALA A 376 16.60 2.08 -32.66
N THR A 377 17.62 1.58 -33.36
CA THR A 377 17.79 0.16 -33.69
C THR A 377 19.14 -0.31 -33.15
N LEU A 378 19.39 -1.62 -33.12
CA LEU A 378 20.73 -2.13 -32.79
C LEU A 378 21.82 -1.54 -33.68
N ALA A 379 21.53 -1.29 -34.96
CA ALA A 379 22.48 -0.67 -35.89
C ALA A 379 22.82 0.80 -35.54
N THR A 380 21.90 1.55 -34.93
CA THR A 380 22.03 3.01 -34.77
C THR A 380 22.25 3.47 -33.33
N VAL A 381 21.90 2.65 -32.34
CA VAL A 381 21.79 3.06 -30.94
C VAL A 381 23.06 3.68 -30.37
N GLY A 382 24.25 3.19 -30.75
CA GLY A 382 25.52 3.74 -30.29
C GLY A 382 25.72 5.21 -30.68
N ALA A 383 25.40 5.57 -31.92
CA ALA A 383 25.48 6.95 -32.39
C ALA A 383 24.33 7.80 -31.85
N THR A 384 23.11 7.24 -31.80
CA THR A 384 21.92 7.94 -31.30
C THR A 384 22.10 8.40 -29.86
N VAL A 385 22.61 7.54 -28.97
CA VAL A 385 22.81 7.87 -27.55
C VAL A 385 23.76 9.06 -27.35
N VAL A 386 24.81 9.16 -28.18
CA VAL A 386 25.75 10.28 -28.15
C VAL A 386 25.11 11.55 -28.70
N ALA A 387 24.45 11.46 -29.87
CA ALA A 387 23.81 12.61 -30.52
C ALA A 387 22.69 13.22 -29.65
N GLU A 388 21.92 12.37 -29.00
CA GLU A 388 20.81 12.73 -28.12
C GLU A 388 21.29 13.08 -26.69
N GLY A 389 22.56 12.85 -26.37
CA GLY A 389 23.12 13.13 -25.04
C GLY A 389 22.42 12.38 -23.91
N VAL A 390 22.04 11.11 -24.14
CA VAL A 390 21.37 10.27 -23.14
C VAL A 390 22.33 10.00 -21.97
N LYS A 391 21.85 10.20 -20.74
CA LYS A 391 22.64 10.01 -19.52
C LYS A 391 21.98 8.98 -18.59
N PRO A 392 22.77 8.28 -17.75
CA PRO A 392 22.21 7.50 -16.65
C PRO A 392 21.44 8.39 -15.65
N PRO A 393 20.40 7.86 -14.98
CA PRO A 393 19.85 6.52 -15.13
C PRO A 393 18.93 6.37 -16.37
N ALA A 394 19.08 5.26 -17.10
CA ALA A 394 18.15 4.89 -18.17
C ALA A 394 17.98 3.36 -18.25
N VAL A 395 16.77 2.94 -18.60
CA VAL A 395 16.42 1.55 -18.88
C VAL A 395 16.39 1.36 -20.40
N ILE A 396 17.10 0.34 -20.88
CA ILE A 396 17.19 0.05 -22.31
C ILE A 396 16.38 -1.19 -22.60
N VAL A 397 15.47 -1.11 -23.57
CA VAL A 397 14.62 -2.22 -24.01
C VAL A 397 14.97 -2.55 -25.45
N VAL A 398 15.27 -3.82 -25.73
CA VAL A 398 15.60 -4.34 -27.05
C VAL A 398 14.57 -5.41 -27.41
N GLY A 399 13.95 -5.27 -28.58
CA GLY A 399 13.00 -6.26 -29.08
C GLY A 399 11.75 -5.66 -29.70
N PRO A 400 10.88 -6.50 -30.28
CA PRO A 400 9.72 -6.05 -31.05
C PRO A 400 8.70 -5.27 -30.22
N VAL A 401 8.64 -5.50 -28.90
CA VAL A 401 7.72 -4.80 -27.99
C VAL A 401 7.90 -3.28 -27.98
N VAL A 402 9.05 -2.75 -28.40
CA VAL A 402 9.31 -1.30 -28.50
C VAL A 402 8.33 -0.61 -29.48
N HIS A 403 7.86 -1.34 -30.49
CA HIS A 403 6.89 -0.85 -31.47
C HIS A 403 5.44 -1.07 -31.05
N GLU A 404 5.19 -1.88 -30.02
CA GLU A 404 3.86 -2.05 -29.46
C GLU A 404 3.48 -0.75 -28.76
N ASN A 405 2.45 -0.09 -29.26
CA ASN A 405 1.99 1.18 -28.72
C ASN A 405 0.49 1.07 -28.43
N PRO A 406 0.06 1.08 -27.15
CA PRO A 406 -1.34 0.85 -26.81
C PRO A 406 -2.30 1.90 -27.37
N VAL A 407 -1.82 3.10 -27.73
CA VAL A 407 -2.68 4.25 -28.07
C VAL A 407 -1.96 5.23 -29.04
N ARG A 408 -2.40 5.28 -30.31
CA ARG A 408 -2.45 6.55 -31.07
C ARG A 408 -3.74 7.25 -30.60
N ASN A 409 -3.68 8.07 -29.55
CA ASN A 409 -4.74 9.05 -29.29
C ASN A 409 -4.29 10.35 -29.96
N PRO A 410 -5.03 10.87 -30.95
CA PRO A 410 -4.81 12.24 -31.38
C PRO A 410 -5.06 13.16 -30.18
N ARG A 411 -4.11 14.07 -29.95
CA ARG A 411 -4.28 15.21 -29.05
C ARG A 411 -5.44 16.09 -29.51
#